data_AF-A0A1B6VZB8-F1
#
_entry.id   AF-A0A1B6VZB8-F1
#
_cell.length_a   1.000
_cell.length_b   1.000
_cell.length_c   1.000
_cell.angle_alpha   90.00
_cell.angle_beta   90.00
_cell.angle_gamma   90.00
#
_symmetry.space_group_name_H-M   'P 1'
#
loop_
_entity.id
_entity.type
_entity.pdbx_description
1 polymer ?
#
loop_
_entity_poly.entity_id
_entity_poly.type
_entity_poly.pdbx_seq_one_letter_code
_entity_poly.pdbx_strand_id
1 'polypeptide(L)'
;MRSVNFNIRMDESLKEQSFPIIESYGLTPAQAVKLFLRQIADTKVIPLSFQYKAEHLPNHLTQQAIGEVRSGSTIVQQYNTVAEALGAIRSIAENSL
;
A
#
# COMPACT_ATOMS: atom_id res chain seq x y z
N MET A 1 -14.63 -6.20 -27.00
CA MET A 1 -14.25 -5.29 -25.90
C MET A 1 -14.76 -3.89 -26.24
N ARG A 2 -15.49 -3.24 -25.33
CA ARG A 2 -15.95 -1.86 -25.53
C ARG A 2 -14.79 -0.91 -25.26
N SER A 3 -14.41 -0.11 -26.26
CA SER A 3 -13.42 0.95 -26.06
C SER A 3 -14.07 2.10 -25.29
N VAL A 4 -13.41 2.59 -24.24
CA VAL A 4 -13.84 3.75 -23.47
C VAL A 4 -12.74 4.82 -23.54
N ASN A 5 -13.14 6.08 -23.63
CA ASN A 5 -12.21 7.21 -23.62
C ASN A 5 -11.93 7.62 -22.16
N PHE A 6 -10.66 7.84 -21.85
CA PHE A 6 -10.20 8.33 -20.55
C PHE A 6 -9.37 9.59 -20.78
N ASN A 7 -9.86 10.72 -20.27
CA ASN A 7 -9.20 12.02 -20.37
C ASN A 7 -8.62 12.40 -19.00
N ILE A 8 -7.34 12.77 -18.97
CA ILE A 8 -6.61 13.14 -17.76
C ILE A 8 -6.17 14.60 -17.92
N ARG A 9 -6.54 15.46 -16.96
CA ARG A 9 -5.99 16.81 -16.85
C ARG A 9 -4.60 16.74 -16.25
N MET A 10 -3.67 17.51 -16.80
CA MET A 10 -2.25 17.50 -16.45
C MET A 10 -1.66 18.89 -16.66
N ASP A 11 -0.72 19.26 -15.80
CA ASP A 11 0.06 20.49 -15.94
C ASP A 11 1.04 20.39 -17.12
N GLU A 12 1.26 21.51 -17.81
CA GLU A 12 2.11 21.56 -19.00
C GLU A 12 3.55 21.13 -18.70
N SER A 13 4.11 21.57 -17.57
CA SER A 13 5.45 21.18 -17.14
C SER A 13 5.60 19.67 -16.89
N LEU A 14 4.55 19.01 -16.40
CA LEU A 14 4.54 17.55 -16.19
C LEU A 14 4.53 16.81 -17.52
N LYS A 15 3.79 17.32 -18.51
CA LYS A 15 3.77 16.78 -19.87
C LYS A 15 5.16 16.86 -20.51
N GLU A 16 5.77 18.04 -20.50
CA GLU A 16 7.08 18.29 -21.11
C GLU A 16 8.19 17.41 -20.50
N GLN A 17 8.12 17.16 -19.20
CA GLN A 17 9.12 16.33 -18.51
C GLN A 17 8.89 14.83 -18.71
N SER A 18 7.63 14.37 -18.75
CA SER A 18 7.31 12.93 -18.76
C SER A 18 7.25 12.31 -20.15
N PHE A 19 6.77 13.03 -21.16
CA PHE A 19 6.52 12.47 -22.49
C PHE A 19 7.81 12.04 -23.20
N PRO A 20 8.90 12.85 -23.22
CA PRO A 20 10.16 12.44 -23.84
C PRO A 20 10.76 11.17 -23.21
N ILE A 21 10.59 11.01 -21.89
CA ILE A 21 11.04 9.80 -21.19
C ILE A 21 10.23 8.60 -21.68
N ILE A 22 8.91 8.68 -21.73
CA ILE A 22 8.04 7.60 -22.22
C ILE A 22 8.39 7.25 -23.67
N GLU A 23 8.59 8.25 -24.52
CA GLU A 23 8.97 8.09 -25.93
C GLU A 23 10.35 7.46 -26.10
N SER A 24 11.30 7.74 -25.19
CA SER A 24 12.63 7.09 -25.20
C SER A 24 12.57 5.57 -25.01
N TYR A 25 11.51 5.06 -24.37
CA TYR A 25 11.22 3.62 -24.26
C TYR A 25 10.45 3.07 -25.48
N GLY A 26 10.23 3.86 -26.53
CA GLY A 26 9.47 3.47 -27.73
C GLY A 26 7.97 3.37 -27.50
N LEU A 27 7.45 4.03 -26.45
CA LEU A 27 6.04 4.00 -26.07
C LEU A 27 5.38 5.36 -26.32
N THR A 28 4.09 5.33 -26.61
CA THR A 28 3.24 6.53 -26.52
C THR A 28 2.74 6.73 -25.09
N PRO A 29 2.44 7.98 -24.66
CA PRO A 29 1.87 8.26 -23.35
C PRO A 29 0.61 7.44 -23.05
N ALA A 30 -0.27 7.27 -24.03
CA ALA A 30 -1.48 6.46 -23.87
C ALA A 30 -1.18 4.97 -23.64
N GLN A 31 -0.15 4.42 -24.28
CA GLN A 31 0.30 3.05 -24.04
C GLN A 31 0.88 2.90 -22.63
N ALA A 32 1.70 3.84 -22.17
CA ALA A 32 2.26 3.82 -20.82
C ALA A 32 1.16 3.85 -19.74
N VAL A 33 0.15 4.73 -19.89
CA VAL A 33 -1.01 4.78 -18.98
C VAL A 33 -1.80 3.46 -19.01
N LYS A 34 -1.99 2.86 -20.18
CA LYS A 34 -2.66 1.57 -20.31
C LYS A 34 -1.88 0.45 -19.60
N LEU A 35 -0.55 0.42 -19.72
CA LEU A 35 0.31 -0.53 -19.03
C LEU A 35 0.24 -0.32 -17.50
N PHE A 36 0.26 0.93 -17.03
CA PHE A 36 0.08 1.25 -15.62
C PHE A 36 -1.24 0.72 -15.06
N LEU A 37 -2.36 0.98 -15.75
CA LEU A 37 -3.67 0.46 -15.35
C LEU A 37 -3.74 -1.07 -15.42
N ARG A 38 -3.09 -1.68 -16.42
CA ARG A 38 -3.01 -3.14 -16.55
C ARG A 38 -2.28 -3.75 -15.36
N GLN A 39 -1.14 -3.17 -14.97
CA GLN A 39 -0.35 -3.61 -13.81
C GLN A 39 -1.21 -3.56 -12.54
N ILE A 40 -1.96 -2.48 -12.30
CA ILE A 40 -2.87 -2.39 -11.14
C ILE A 40 -3.94 -3.48 -11.19
N ALA A 41 -4.51 -3.72 -12.37
CA ALA A 41 -5.54 -4.74 -12.52
C ALA A 41 -5.02 -6.16 -12.26
N ASP A 42 -3.76 -6.45 -12.62
CA ASP A 42 -3.12 -7.74 -12.40
C ASP A 42 -2.65 -7.94 -10.97
N THR A 43 -1.92 -6.97 -10.40
CA THR A 43 -1.29 -7.12 -9.08
C THR A 43 -2.20 -6.75 -7.93
N LYS A 44 -3.30 -6.02 -8.20
CA LYS A 44 -4.17 -5.40 -7.20
C LYS A 44 -3.44 -4.41 -6.28
N VAL A 45 -2.27 -3.92 -6.70
CA VAL A 45 -1.44 -2.95 -5.97
C VAL A 45 -1.09 -1.79 -6.89
N ILE A 46 -0.99 -0.58 -6.34
CA ILE A 46 -0.54 0.59 -7.10
C ILE A 46 0.99 0.53 -7.23
N PRO A 47 1.55 0.40 -8.46
CA PRO A 47 2.98 0.19 -8.68
C PRO A 47 3.76 1.51 -8.66
N LEU A 48 3.57 2.30 -7.61
CA LEU A 48 4.32 3.54 -7.36
C LEU A 48 5.11 3.38 -6.07
N SER A 49 6.34 3.91 -6.05
CA SER A 49 7.12 3.98 -4.83
C SER A 49 6.55 5.07 -3.92
N PHE A 50 5.75 4.69 -2.93
CA PHE A 50 5.32 5.60 -1.86
C PHE A 50 6.46 5.84 -0.85
N GLN A 51 7.70 5.98 -1.30
CA GLN A 51 8.88 6.18 -0.45
C GLN A 51 8.85 7.52 0.29
N TYR A 52 8.09 8.51 -0.20
CA TYR A 52 7.76 9.71 0.59
C TYR A 52 6.84 9.41 1.79
N LYS A 53 6.20 8.24 1.80
CA LYS A 53 5.55 7.64 2.97
C LYS A 53 6.40 6.54 3.61
N ALA A 54 7.71 6.42 3.32
CA ALA A 54 8.57 5.49 4.06
C ALA A 54 8.64 5.86 5.55
N GLU A 55 8.30 7.10 5.91
CA GLU A 55 7.80 7.48 7.23
C GLU A 55 6.34 7.00 7.44
N HIS A 56 6.04 5.72 7.19
CA HIS A 56 4.86 5.08 7.77
C HIS A 56 5.18 4.90 9.25
N LEU A 57 5.20 6.03 9.95
CA LEU A 57 4.74 6.10 11.32
C LEU A 57 3.43 5.30 11.34
N PRO A 58 3.39 4.14 12.03
CA PRO A 58 2.15 3.39 12.18
C PRO A 58 1.03 4.33 12.64
N ASN A 59 -0.25 4.00 12.45
CA ASN A 59 -1.29 4.89 12.99
C ASN A 59 -1.05 5.12 14.51
N HIS A 60 -1.56 6.23 15.07
CA HIS A 60 -1.27 6.60 16.46
C HIS A 60 -1.49 5.44 17.45
N LEU A 61 -2.52 4.64 17.19
CA LEU A 61 -2.83 3.43 17.97
C LEU A 61 -1.71 2.38 17.89
N THR A 62 -1.19 2.08 16.70
CA THR A 62 -0.09 1.13 16.51
C THR A 62 1.22 1.67 17.07
N GLN A 63 1.51 2.97 16.95
CA GLN A 63 2.69 3.57 17.59
C GLN A 63 2.64 3.47 19.11
N GLN A 64 1.49 3.78 19.70
CA GLN A 64 1.27 3.69 21.13
C GLN A 64 1.41 2.25 21.62
N ALA A 65 0.79 1.29 20.94
CA ALA A 65 0.91 -0.14 21.27
C ALA A 65 2.38 -0.62 21.22
N ILE A 66 3.14 -0.21 20.21
CA ILE A 66 4.58 -0.52 20.12
C ILE A 66 5.37 0.16 21.25
N GLY A 67 5.03 1.41 21.57
CA GLY A 67 5.65 2.19 22.65
C GLY A 67 5.45 1.53 24.02
N GLU A 68 4.22 1.17 24.35
CA GLU A 68 3.82 0.55 25.62
C GLU A 68 4.50 -0.81 25.85
N VAL A 69 4.61 -1.62 24.79
CA VAL A 69 5.33 -2.90 24.84
C VAL A 69 6.83 -2.68 25.03
N ARG A 70 7.44 -1.73 24.30
CA ARG A 70 8.89 -1.44 24.41
C ARG A 70 9.28 -0.80 25.74
N SER A 71 8.42 0.02 26.33
CA SER A 71 8.65 0.65 27.63
C SER A 71 8.36 -0.28 28.81
N GLY A 72 7.79 -1.46 28.56
CA GLY A 72 7.35 -2.39 29.61
C GLY A 72 6.16 -1.86 30.41
N SER A 73 5.42 -0.88 29.87
CA SER A 73 4.29 -0.23 30.54
C SER A 73 2.98 -0.99 30.40
N THR A 74 2.99 -2.13 29.69
CA THR A 74 1.82 -2.99 29.48
C THR A 74 2.13 -4.44 29.79
N ILE A 75 1.11 -5.20 30.21
CA ILE A 75 1.23 -6.63 30.47
C ILE A 75 1.19 -7.35 29.13
N VAL A 76 2.36 -7.84 28.69
CA VAL A 76 2.45 -8.70 27.52
C VAL A 76 2.05 -10.12 27.89
N GLN A 77 1.03 -10.65 27.21
CA GLN A 77 0.64 -12.04 27.39
C GLN A 77 1.61 -12.92 26.58
N GLN A 78 2.39 -13.73 27.29
CA GLN A 78 3.32 -14.68 26.69
C GLN A 78 2.67 -16.06 26.62
N TYR A 79 2.88 -16.74 25.50
CA TYR A 79 2.37 -18.08 25.27
C TYR A 79 3.55 -19.01 25.03
N ASN A 80 3.52 -20.18 25.66
CA ASN A 80 4.64 -21.13 25.59
C ASN A 80 4.57 -22.01 24.33
N THR A 81 3.40 -22.06 23.68
CA THR A 81 3.18 -22.84 22.47
C THR A 81 2.37 -22.06 21.43
N VAL A 82 2.58 -22.39 20.15
CA VAL A 82 1.81 -21.80 19.04
C VAL A 82 0.32 -22.14 19.15
N ALA A 83 -0.02 -23.33 19.65
CA ALA A 83 -1.40 -23.76 19.83
C ALA A 83 -2.16 -22.90 20.85
N GLU A 84 -1.49 -22.53 21.95
CA GLU A 84 -2.03 -21.65 22.99
C GLU A 84 -2.26 -20.23 22.45
N ALA A 85 -1.29 -19.69 21.71
CA ALA A 85 -1.40 -18.38 21.08
C ALA A 85 -2.55 -18.30 20.07
N LEU A 86 -2.72 -19.32 19.22
CA LEU A 86 -3.80 -19.39 18.25
C LEU A 86 -5.18 -19.55 18.92
N GLY A 87 -5.26 -20.31 20.01
CA GLY A 87 -6.47 -20.43 20.82
C GLY A 87 -6.91 -19.08 21.40
N ALA A 88 -5.96 -18.32 21.94
CA ALA A 88 -6.23 -16.98 22.46
C ALA A 88 -6.69 -16.01 21.37
N ILE A 89 -6.00 -15.96 20.22
CA ILE A 89 -6.38 -15.12 19.08
C ILE A 89 -7.82 -15.44 18.62
N ARG A 90 -8.17 -16.73 18.56
CA ARG A 90 -9.50 -17.17 18.16
C ARG A 90 -10.57 -16.72 19.17
N SER A 91 -10.33 -16.86 20.47
CA SER A 91 -11.26 -16.38 21.50
C SER A 91 -11.48 -14.87 21.47
N ILE A 92 -10.44 -14.09 21.15
CA ILE A 92 -10.53 -12.63 21.01
C ILE A 92 -11.36 -12.27 19.77
N ALA A 93 -11.16 -12.98 18.66
CA ALA A 93 -11.92 -12.77 17.44
C ALA A 93 -13.42 -13.12 17.62
N GLU A 94 -13.73 -14.17 18.37
CA GLU A 94 -15.10 -14.62 18.65
C GLU A 94 -15.83 -13.70 19.64
N ASN A 95 -15.11 -13.05 20.58
CA ASN A 95 -15.67 -12.10 21.54
C ASN A 95 -15.80 -10.65 21.01
N SER A 96 -15.39 -10.38 19.76
CA SER A 96 -15.41 -9.04 19.15
C SER A 96 -16.59 -8.83 18.18
N LEU A 97 -17.63 -9.67 18.25
CA LEU A 97 -18.90 -9.56 17.51
C LEU A 97 -20.04 -9.06 18.41
#